data_AF-A0A9N9NXM3-F1
#
_entry.id   AF-A0A9N9NXM3-F1
#
_cell.length_a   1.000
_cell.length_b   1.000
_cell.length_c   1.000
_cell.angle_alpha   90.00
_cell.angle_beta   90.00
_cell.angle_gamma   90.00
#
_symmetry.space_group_name_H-M   'P 1'
#
loop_
_entity.id
_entity.type
_entity.pdbx_description
1 polymer ?
#
loop_
_entity_poly.entity_id
_entity_poly.type
_entity_poly.pdbx_seq_one_letter_code
_entity_poly.pdbx_strand_id
1 'polypeptide(L)' 'VNTAYALLALMAGKYPNEKPIKRGIQLIASRQCPTGEWKQEAIEGVFNKNCAISYPNYKFIFTIWALGKYAKIYNNP' A
#
# COMPACT_ATOMS: atom_id res chain seq x y z
N VAL A 1 -3.28 3.65 3.14
CA VAL A 1 -2.32 2.73 3.82
C VAL A 1 -2.78 1.28 3.84
N ASN A 2 -4.00 0.97 4.31
CA ASN A 2 -4.50 -0.41 4.45
C ASN A 2 -4.37 -1.28 3.19
N THR A 3 -4.63 -0.71 2.00
CA THR A 3 -4.45 -1.40 0.72
C THR A 3 -3.01 -1.91 0.53
N ALA A 4 -2.01 -1.10 0.87
CA ALA A 4 -0.61 -1.50 0.76
C ALA A 4 -0.27 -2.66 1.73
N TYR A 5 -0.79 -2.65 2.96
CA TYR A 5 -0.63 -3.78 3.89
C TYR A 5 -1.19 -5.08 3.33
N ALA A 6 -2.43 -5.05 2.82
CA ALA A 6 -3.06 -6.23 2.23
C ALA A 6 -2.23 -6.78 1.06
N LEU A 7 -1.74 -5.90 0.17
CA LEU A 7 -0.91 -6.30 -0.97
C LEU A 7 0.43 -6.90 -0.55
N LEU A 8 1.11 -6.26 0.41
CA LEU A 8 2.38 -6.76 0.94
C LEU A 8 2.22 -8.16 1.58
N ALA A 9 1.10 -8.40 2.27
CA ALA A 9 0.77 -9.69 2.86
C ALA A 9 0.46 -10.75 1.79
N LEU A 10 -0.39 -10.44 0.80
CA LEU A 10 -0.71 -11.38 -0.30
C LEU A 10 0.55 -11.76 -1.09
N MET A 11 1.43 -10.80 -1.38
CA MET A 11 2.69 -11.05 -2.08
C MET A 11 3.67 -11.85 -1.21
N ALA A 12 3.76 -11.57 0.09
CA ALA A 12 4.61 -12.33 1.01
C ALA A 12 4.14 -13.80 1.13
N GLY A 13 2.83 -14.01 1.18
CA GLY A 13 2.20 -15.33 1.23
C GLY A 13 2.14 -16.06 -0.11
N LYS A 14 2.74 -15.51 -1.18
CA LYS A 14 2.70 -16.07 -2.55
C LYS A 14 1.28 -16.44 -2.99
N TYR A 15 0.31 -15.56 -2.70
CA TYR A 15 -1.08 -15.80 -3.03
C TYR A 15 -1.23 -16.15 -4.53
N PRO A 16 -1.92 -17.25 -4.88
CA PRO A 16 -1.80 -17.86 -6.21
C PRO A 16 -2.43 -17.04 -7.34
N ASN A 17 -3.32 -16.09 -7.03
CA ASN A 17 -4.01 -15.29 -8.04
C ASN A 17 -3.53 -13.84 -8.01
N GLU A 18 -2.85 -13.42 -9.08
CA GLU A 18 -2.33 -12.06 -9.23
C GLU A 18 -3.44 -11.01 -9.42
N LYS A 19 -4.61 -11.37 -9.99
CA LYS A 19 -5.66 -10.40 -10.35
C LYS A 19 -6.04 -9.43 -9.21
N PRO A 20 -6.35 -9.87 -7.97
CA PRO A 20 -6.62 -8.95 -6.86
C PRO A 20 -5.41 -8.10 -6.47
N ILE A 21 -4.19 -8.64 -6.57
CA ILE A 21 -2.95 -7.90 -6.28
C ILE A 21 -2.78 -6.77 -7.30
N LYS A 22 -2.86 -7.09 -8.59
CA LYS A 22 -2.75 -6.13 -9.69
C LYS A 22 -3.80 -5.01 -9.59
N ARG A 23 -5.04 -5.34 -9.23
CA ARG A 23 -6.10 -4.34 -8.99
C ARG A 23 -5.77 -3.38 -7.85
N GLY A 24 -5.23 -3.89 -6.74
CA GLY A 24 -4.82 -3.04 -5.63
C GLY A 24 -3.62 -2.16 -5.97
N ILE A 25 -2.68 -2.67 -6.76
CA ILE A 25 -1.55 -1.89 -7.28
C ILE A 25 -2.03 -0.75 -8.19
N GLN A 26 -2.94 -1.03 -9.11
CA GLN A 26 -3.57 -0.01 -9.96
C GLN A 26 -4.30 1.05 -9.12
N LEU A 27 -5.00 0.64 -8.06
CA LEU A 27 -5.64 1.57 -7.15
C LEU A 27 -4.64 2.51 -6.48
N ILE A 28 -3.53 1.98 -5.94
CA ILE A 28 -2.48 2.80 -5.33
C ILE A 28 -1.89 3.76 -6.37
N ALA A 29 -1.51 3.27 -7.55
CA ALA A 29 -0.94 4.10 -8.62
C ALA A 29 -1.89 5.21 -9.07
N SER A 30 -3.18 4.90 -9.25
CA SER A 30 -4.20 5.88 -9.67
C SER A 30 -4.44 7.03 -8.69
N ARG A 31 -4.05 6.85 -7.42
CA ARG A 31 -4.20 7.85 -6.36
C ARG A 31 -2.93 8.69 -6.13
N GLN A 32 -1.84 8.39 -6.83
CA GLN A 32 -0.63 9.19 -6.76
C GLN A 32 -0.87 10.55 -7.42
N CYS A 33 -0.56 11.63 -6.72
CA CYS A 33 -0.66 12.99 -7.25
C CYS A 33 0.52 13.29 -8.19
N PRO A 34 0.42 14.33 -9.04
CA PRO A 34 1.52 14.73 -9.94
C PRO A 34 2.83 15.05 -9.20
N THR A 35 2.75 15.49 -7.95
CA THR A 35 3.90 15.73 -7.06
C THR A 35 4.58 14.44 -6.58
N GLY A 36 4.03 13.27 -6.90
CA GLY A 36 4.49 11.96 -6.43
C GLY A 36 3.92 11.56 -5.07
N GLU A 37 3.17 12.43 -4.39
CA GLU A 37 2.58 12.14 -3.09
C GLU A 37 1.28 11.34 -3.17
N TRP A 38 0.89 10.78 -2.02
CA TRP A 38 -0.48 10.35 -1.77
C TRP A 38 -1.14 11.29 -0.76
N LYS A 39 -2.43 11.57 -0.95
CA LYS A 39 -3.21 12.37 0.00
C LYS A 39 -3.43 11.59 1.30
N GLN A 40 -3.52 12.31 2.42
CA GLN A 40 -3.88 11.71 3.70
C GLN A 40 -5.34 11.25 3.66
N GLU A 41 -5.59 10.03 4.13
CA GLU A 41 -6.93 9.46 4.31
C GLU A 41 -7.23 9.32 5.82
N ALA A 42 -8.11 8.40 6.21
CA ALA A 42 -8.42 8.15 7.62
C ALA A 42 -7.18 7.77 8.44
N ILE A 43 -7.20 8.12 9.74
CA ILE A 43 -6.12 7.83 10.68
C ILE A 43 -5.89 6.32 10.79
N GLU A 44 -4.65 5.89 10.66
CA GLU A 44 -4.26 4.49 10.55
C GLU A 44 -3.88 3.86 11.90
N GLY A 45 -3.31 4.67 12.80
CA GLY A 45 -2.77 4.21 14.06
C GLY A 45 -3.79 4.18 15.19
N VAL A 46 -3.66 3.20 16.07
CA VAL A 46 -4.47 3.05 17.28
C VAL A 46 -3.59 2.66 18.47
N PHE A 47 -3.80 3.31 19.61
CA PHE A 47 -3.21 3.01 20.91
C PHE A 47 -4.31 2.70 21.92
N ASN A 48 -4.09 1.70 22.80
CA ASN A 48 -5.03 1.25 23.83
C ASN A 48 -6.48 1.03 23.35
N LYS A 49 -6.66 0.64 22.08
CA LYS A 49 -7.96 0.38 21.41
C LYS A 49 -8.89 1.59 21.27
N ASN A 50 -8.60 2.73 21.89
CA ASN A 50 -9.51 3.89 21.96
C ASN A 50 -8.87 5.23 21.54
N CYS A 51 -7.56 5.30 21.38
CA CYS A 51 -6.86 6.52 21.02
C CYS A 51 -6.28 6.41 19.60
N ALA A 52 -6.70 7.29 18.70
CA ALA A 52 -6.19 7.33 17.33
C ALA A 52 -4.89 8.16 17.26
N ILE A 53 -3.91 7.69 16.49
CA ILE A 53 -2.63 8.38 16.29
C ILE A 53 -2.29 8.44 14.80
N SER A 54 -1.90 9.63 14.33
CA SER A 54 -1.53 9.85 12.93
C SER A 54 -0.09 9.43 12.65
N TYR A 55 0.12 8.72 11.55
CA TYR A 55 1.46 8.41 11.02
C TYR A 55 1.63 9.03 9.62
N PRO A 56 1.99 10.32 9.50
CA PRO A 56 1.97 11.05 8.23
C PRO A 56 2.79 10.41 7.11
N ASN A 57 3.87 9.71 7.47
CA ASN A 57 4.77 9.09 6.50
C ASN A 57 4.27 7.73 5.96
N TYR A 58 3.26 7.11 6.58
CA TYR A 58 2.77 5.79 6.17
C TYR A 58 2.17 5.80 4.76
N LYS A 59 1.54 6.92 4.37
CA LYS A 59 1.00 7.12 3.02
C LYS A 59 2.07 7.10 1.92
N PHE A 60 3.33 7.34 2.26
CA PHE A 60 4.47 7.24 1.35
C PHE A 60 5.18 5.90 1.48
N ILE A 61 5.57 5.52 2.71
CA ILE A 61 6.41 4.35 2.96
C ILE A 61 5.73 3.08 2.43
N PHE A 62 4.45 2.87 2.76
CA PHE A 62 3.78 1.62 2.41
C PHE A 62 3.34 1.57 0.95
N THR A 63 2.92 2.68 0.36
CA THR A 63 2.54 2.73 -1.06
C THR A 63 3.76 2.48 -1.95
N ILE A 64 4.88 3.15 -1.69
CA ILE A 64 6.15 2.95 -2.42
C ILE A 64 6.62 1.51 -2.23
N TRP A 65 6.59 0.97 -1.01
CA TRP A 65 7.01 -0.40 -0.75
C TRP A 65 6.13 -1.43 -1.49
N ALA A 66 4.81 -1.27 -1.48
CA ALA A 66 3.90 -2.17 -2.19
C ALA A 66 4.15 -2.13 -3.72
N LEU A 67 4.29 -0.94 -4.30
CA LEU A 67 4.59 -0.76 -5.73
C LEU A 67 5.93 -1.40 -6.10
N GLY A 68 7.00 -1.10 -5.35
CA GLY A 68 8.33 -1.65 -5.60
C GLY A 68 8.39 -3.16 -5.42
N LYS A 69 7.71 -3.72 -4.41
CA LYS A 69 7.65 -5.17 -4.20
C LYS A 69 6.89 -5.87 -5.33
N TYR A 70 5.78 -5.30 -5.81
CA TYR A 70 5.06 -5.84 -6.96
C TYR A 70 5.92 -5.81 -8.22
N ALA A 71 6.60 -4.69 -8.50
CA ALA A 71 7.51 -4.58 -9.63
C ALA A 71 8.60 -5.66 -9.60
N LYS A 72 9.22 -5.91 -8.43
CA LYS A 72 10.24 -6.95 -8.27
C LYS A 72 9.72 -8.38 -8.49
N ILE A 73 8.48 -8.67 -8.14
CA ILE A 73 7.91 -10.03 -8.23
C ILE A 73 7.33 -10.33 -9.62
N TYR A 74 6.62 -9.36 -10.21
CA TYR A 74 5.78 -9.58 -11.40
C TYR A 74 6.27 -8.83 -12.64
N ASN A 75 7.08 -7.79 -12.47
CA ASN A 75 7.48 -6.88 -13.54
C ASN A 75 9.01 -6.84 -13.65
N ASN A 76 9.62 -8.02 -13.72
CA ASN A 76 11.04 -8.15 -13.97
C ASN A 76 11.36 -7.42 -15.28
N PRO A 77 12.39 -6.55 -15.35
CA PRO A 77 12.96 -6.20 -16.63
C PRO A 77 13.45 -7.46 -17.37
#